data_AF-A0A849A405-F1
#
_entry.id   AF-A0A849A405-F1
#
_cell.length_a   1.000
_cell.length_b   1.000
_cell.length_c   1.000
_cell.angle_alpha   90.00
_cell.angle_beta   90.00
_cell.angle_gamma   90.00
#
_symmetry.space_group_name_H-M   'P 1'
#
loop_
_entity.id
_entity.type
_entity.pdbx_description
1 polymer ?
#
loop_
_entity_poly.entity_id
_entity_poly.type
_entity_poly.pdbx_seq_one_letter_code
_entity_poly.pdbx_strand_id
1 'polypeptide(L)'
;MDEFLELRSGRLAAVVVGLRRAGLTVATAESLTGGLLGAALSSVPGSSAVLRGGLIVYATDLKHTLAGVPAELLAARGPVDPDVAVALAAGARERCGADLGVGLTGVAGPDPQDGHPPGTWFVAVTGPDLADSGTAVVTTRTGHPVPDVNPDHHEPQRQRHRIRLQVVSAALDLLAERCTASGR
;
A
#
# COMPACT_ATOMS: atom_id res chain seq x y z
N MET A 1 -25.54 -10.89 -2.80
CA MET A 1 -24.51 -10.10 -2.12
C MET A 1 -23.19 -10.77 -2.45
N ASP A 2 -22.27 -10.03 -3.06
CA ASP A 2 -21.16 -10.58 -3.85
C ASP A 2 -20.13 -11.30 -2.95
N GLU A 3 -19.88 -12.59 -3.17
CA GLU A 3 -18.92 -13.41 -2.41
C GLU A 3 -17.53 -12.74 -2.36
N PHE A 4 -17.20 -12.00 -3.42
CA PHE A 4 -15.98 -11.22 -3.54
C PHE A 4 -15.89 -10.04 -2.55
N LEU A 5 -17.02 -9.40 -2.21
CA LEU A 5 -17.08 -8.35 -1.19
C LEU A 5 -17.01 -8.93 0.23
N GLU A 6 -17.60 -10.10 0.47
CA GLU A 6 -17.50 -10.81 1.76
C GLU A 6 -16.08 -11.34 2.02
N LEU A 7 -15.44 -11.97 1.02
CA LEU A 7 -14.04 -12.40 1.10
C LEU A 7 -13.08 -11.24 1.41
N ARG A 8 -13.34 -10.06 0.82
CA ARG A 8 -12.58 -8.83 1.11
C ARG A 8 -12.83 -8.30 2.51
N SER A 9 -14.09 -8.35 2.97
CA SER A 9 -14.47 -7.89 4.31
C SER A 9 -13.88 -8.79 5.41
N GLY A 10 -13.90 -10.12 5.21
CA GLY A 10 -13.28 -11.08 6.12
C GLY A 10 -11.76 -10.90 6.24
N ARG A 11 -11.08 -10.63 5.11
CA ARG A 11 -9.63 -10.36 5.10
C ARG A 11 -9.27 -9.06 5.81
N LEU A 12 -10.02 -7.99 5.55
CA LEU A 12 -9.84 -6.70 6.22
C LEU A 12 -9.97 -6.84 7.74
N ALA A 13 -11.04 -7.51 8.19
CA ALA A 13 -11.25 -7.79 9.60
C ALA A 13 -10.10 -8.60 10.20
N ALA A 14 -9.62 -9.63 9.50
CA ALA A 14 -8.50 -10.46 9.94
C ALA A 14 -7.20 -9.66 10.13
N VAL A 15 -6.88 -8.72 9.23
CA VAL A 15 -5.71 -7.84 9.36
C VAL A 15 -5.82 -6.97 10.61
N VAL A 16 -6.95 -6.29 10.82
CA VAL A 16 -7.15 -5.41 12.00
C VAL A 16 -7.09 -6.21 13.31
N VAL A 17 -7.73 -7.39 13.34
CA VAL A 17 -7.67 -8.28 14.50
C VAL A 17 -6.25 -8.81 14.73
N GLY A 18 -5.53 -9.17 13.67
CA GLY A 18 -4.15 -9.64 13.72
C GLY A 18 -3.21 -8.59 14.30
N LEU A 19 -3.24 -7.37 13.76
CA LEU A 19 -2.44 -6.24 14.26
C LEU A 19 -2.73 -5.93 15.72
N ARG A 20 -4.02 -5.92 16.09
CA ARG A 20 -4.43 -5.70 17.49
C ARG A 20 -3.90 -6.78 18.42
N ARG A 21 -3.94 -8.05 18.02
CA ARG A 21 -3.42 -9.17 18.81
C ARG A 21 -1.90 -9.12 18.96
N ALA A 22 -1.20 -8.66 17.93
CA ALA A 22 0.25 -8.45 17.94
C ALA A 22 0.67 -7.17 18.70
N GLY A 23 -0.28 -6.33 19.11
CA GLY A 23 0.03 -5.03 19.71
C GLY A 23 0.69 -4.04 18.73
N LEU A 24 0.50 -4.24 17.42
CA LEU A 24 1.12 -3.43 16.37
C LEU A 24 0.13 -2.40 15.81
N THR A 25 0.68 -1.25 15.47
CA THR A 25 -0.01 -0.15 14.79
C THR A 25 0.49 0.03 13.35
N VAL A 26 -0.33 0.64 12.50
CA VAL A 26 -0.05 0.81 11.06
C VAL A 26 -0.39 2.22 10.58
N ALA A 27 0.39 2.72 9.63
CA ALA A 27 0.11 3.93 8.86
C ALA A 27 0.34 3.71 7.36
N THR A 28 -0.31 4.52 6.51
CA THR A 28 -0.23 4.37 5.04
C THR A 28 0.31 5.63 4.35
N ALA A 29 1.04 5.46 3.26
CA ALA A 29 1.39 6.50 2.30
C ALA A 29 0.91 6.08 0.90
N GLU A 30 -0.12 6.76 0.40
CA GLU A 30 -0.87 6.36 -0.79
C GLU A 30 -0.67 7.34 -1.95
N SER A 31 -0.17 6.84 -3.08
CA SER A 31 -0.21 7.54 -4.37
C SER A 31 -1.40 7.05 -5.20
N LEU A 32 -1.23 6.05 -6.07
CA LEU A 32 -2.26 5.64 -7.04
C LEU A 32 -3.60 5.21 -6.41
N THR A 33 -3.59 4.69 -5.19
CA THR A 33 -4.79 4.26 -4.46
C THR A 33 -5.58 5.43 -3.90
N GLY A 34 -4.97 6.60 -3.67
CA GLY A 34 -5.65 7.83 -3.27
C GLY A 34 -6.47 7.71 -1.98
N GLY A 35 -5.97 6.99 -0.98
CA GLY A 35 -6.62 6.82 0.32
C GLY A 35 -7.51 5.58 0.45
N LEU A 36 -7.59 4.73 -0.57
CA LEU A 36 -8.44 3.53 -0.54
C LEU A 36 -7.99 2.51 0.51
N LEU A 37 -6.69 2.37 0.79
CA LEU A 37 -6.23 1.43 1.82
C LEU A 37 -6.60 1.95 3.22
N GLY A 38 -6.35 3.23 3.51
CA GLY A 38 -6.75 3.87 4.75
C GLY A 38 -8.26 3.79 4.98
N ALA A 39 -9.06 4.07 3.93
CA ALA A 39 -10.51 3.94 3.99
C ALA A 39 -10.94 2.49 4.30
N ALA A 40 -10.35 1.50 3.63
CA ALA A 40 -10.66 0.09 3.84
C ALA A 40 -10.28 -0.41 5.24
N LEU A 41 -9.15 0.03 5.80
CA LEU A 41 -8.78 -0.29 7.19
C LEU A 41 -9.73 0.39 8.18
N SER A 42 -10.06 1.67 7.95
CA SER A 42 -10.91 2.44 8.85
C SER A 42 -12.37 1.95 8.90
N SER A 43 -12.85 1.26 7.86
CA SER A 43 -14.21 0.71 7.80
C SER A 43 -14.43 -0.49 8.73
N VAL A 44 -13.36 -1.11 9.24
CA VAL A 44 -13.45 -2.23 10.18
C VAL A 44 -13.66 -1.71 11.61
N PRO A 45 -14.68 -2.18 12.35
CA PRO A 45 -14.86 -1.83 13.75
C PRO A 45 -13.61 -2.14 14.60
N GLY A 46 -13.18 -1.16 15.41
CA GLY A 46 -11.98 -1.27 16.24
C GLY A 46 -10.67 -0.91 15.53
N SER A 47 -10.73 -0.47 14.28
CA SER A 47 -9.56 -0.01 13.50
C SER A 47 -8.78 1.13 14.17
N SER A 48 -9.43 1.98 14.98
CA SER A 48 -8.77 3.05 15.74
C SER A 48 -7.72 2.57 16.74
N ALA A 49 -7.75 1.29 17.13
CA ALA A 49 -6.72 0.70 17.98
C ALA A 49 -5.39 0.43 17.24
N VAL A 50 -5.42 0.35 15.90
CA VAL A 50 -4.26 -0.06 15.09
C VAL A 50 -3.89 0.96 14.01
N LEU A 51 -4.87 1.60 13.36
CA LEU A 51 -4.61 2.58 12.31
C LEU A 51 -4.28 3.95 12.92
N ARG A 52 -3.04 4.41 12.76
CA ARG A 52 -2.56 5.70 13.28
C ARG A 52 -2.90 6.89 12.39
N GLY A 53 -2.99 6.64 11.09
CA GLY A 53 -3.25 7.67 10.09
C GLY A 53 -2.66 7.30 8.74
N GLY A 54 -2.58 8.28 7.85
CA GLY A 54 -1.93 8.11 6.57
C GLY A 54 -1.73 9.41 5.82
N LEU A 55 -0.95 9.32 4.75
CA LEU A 55 -0.57 10.40 3.86
C LEU A 55 -1.10 10.08 2.47
N ILE A 56 -1.75 11.04 1.81
CA ILE A 56 -2.06 10.94 0.38
C ILE A 56 -1.04 11.80 -0.36
N VAL A 57 -0.10 11.16 -1.04
CA VAL A 57 1.07 11.78 -1.68
C VAL A 57 1.01 11.59 -3.19
N TYR A 58 -0.11 12.06 -3.76
CA TYR A 58 -0.45 11.85 -5.17
C TYR A 58 0.57 12.51 -6.11
N ALA A 59 0.90 13.77 -5.84
CA ALA A 59 1.91 14.51 -6.60
C ALA A 59 3.33 14.09 -6.19
N THR A 60 4.26 14.12 -7.14
CA THR A 60 5.65 13.65 -6.94
C THR A 60 6.38 14.46 -5.88
N ASP A 61 6.21 15.78 -5.87
CA ASP A 61 6.79 16.68 -4.86
C ASP A 61 6.28 16.36 -3.44
N LEU A 62 5.01 15.97 -3.31
CA LEU A 62 4.43 15.58 -2.01
C LEU A 62 5.01 14.27 -1.46
N LYS A 63 5.54 13.39 -2.31
CA LYS A 63 6.28 12.19 -1.85
C LYS A 63 7.52 12.62 -1.06
N HIS A 64 8.19 13.68 -1.49
CA HIS A 64 9.32 14.25 -0.76
C HIS A 64 8.86 15.05 0.47
N THR A 65 8.01 16.05 0.28
CA THR A 65 7.71 17.02 1.34
C THR A 65 6.88 16.47 2.49
N LEU A 66 5.98 15.51 2.22
CA LEU A 66 5.13 14.92 3.25
C LEU A 66 5.67 13.57 3.76
N ALA A 67 6.12 12.69 2.85
CA ALA A 67 6.57 11.35 3.19
C ALA A 67 8.10 11.22 3.33
N GLY A 68 8.88 12.26 3.04
CA GLY A 68 10.34 12.23 3.22
C GLY A 68 11.08 11.37 2.20
N VAL A 69 10.47 11.03 1.06
CA VAL A 69 11.18 10.32 -0.01
C VAL A 69 12.36 11.17 -0.49
N PRO A 70 13.59 10.63 -0.58
CA PRO A 70 14.75 11.42 -1.01
C PRO A 70 14.53 12.05 -2.39
N ALA A 71 14.86 13.33 -2.54
CA ALA A 71 14.64 14.06 -3.78
C ALA A 71 15.53 13.52 -4.92
N GLU A 72 16.75 13.10 -4.58
CA GLU A 72 17.70 12.43 -5.45
C GLU A 72 17.19 11.08 -5.95
N LEU A 73 16.45 10.33 -5.12
CA LEU A 73 15.82 9.08 -5.54
C LEU A 73 14.71 9.35 -6.57
N LEU A 74 13.85 10.33 -6.30
CA LEU A 74 12.79 10.73 -7.23
C LEU A 74 13.36 11.25 -8.56
N ALA A 75 14.45 12.00 -8.52
CA ALA A 75 15.12 12.49 -9.73
C ALA A 75 15.77 11.36 -10.55
N ALA A 76 16.37 10.37 -9.88
CA ALA A 76 17.10 9.29 -10.55
C ALA A 76 16.19 8.15 -11.05
N ARG A 77 15.10 7.85 -10.33
CA ARG A 77 14.24 6.68 -10.57
C ARG A 77 12.81 7.01 -10.97
N GLY A 78 12.37 8.26 -10.76
CA GLY A 78 10.97 8.65 -10.91
C GLY A 78 10.09 8.21 -9.74
N PRO A 79 8.79 8.56 -9.75
CA PRO A 79 7.87 8.28 -8.64
C PRO A 79 7.33 6.84 -8.60
N VAL A 80 7.53 6.04 -9.66
CA VAL A 80 7.02 4.68 -9.81
C VAL A 80 8.18 3.68 -9.76
N ASP A 81 8.68 3.42 -8.56
CA ASP A 81 9.85 2.58 -8.33
C ASP A 81 9.71 1.82 -6.99
N PRO A 82 10.23 0.59 -6.87
CA PRO A 82 10.21 -0.16 -5.61
C PRO A 82 10.89 0.59 -4.45
N ASP A 83 12.02 1.27 -4.68
CA ASP A 83 12.73 2.01 -3.64
C ASP A 83 11.90 3.20 -3.15
N VAL A 84 11.12 3.82 -4.05
CA VAL A 84 10.15 4.85 -3.68
C VAL A 84 9.02 4.26 -2.84
N ALA A 85 8.53 3.06 -3.15
CA ALA A 85 7.51 2.40 -2.31
C ALA A 85 8.04 2.14 -0.88
N VAL A 86 9.30 1.71 -0.74
CA VAL A 86 9.96 1.51 0.56
C VAL A 86 10.12 2.84 1.31
N ALA A 87 10.58 3.90 0.65
CA ALA A 87 10.71 5.22 1.26
C ALA A 87 9.35 5.80 1.70
N LEU A 88 8.30 5.58 0.91
CA LEU A 88 6.92 5.95 1.28
C LEU A 88 6.44 5.21 2.53
N ALA A 89 6.72 3.90 2.62
CA ALA A 89 6.37 3.09 3.78
C ALA A 89 7.09 3.59 5.05
N ALA A 90 8.41 3.81 4.97
CA ALA A 90 9.19 4.37 6.07
C ALA A 90 8.66 5.75 6.49
N GLY A 91 8.36 6.62 5.51
CA GLY A 91 7.75 7.91 5.73
C GLY A 91 6.42 7.86 6.48
N ALA A 92 5.49 6.99 6.06
CA ALA A 92 4.22 6.82 6.76
C ALA A 92 4.43 6.40 8.21
N ARG A 93 5.32 5.42 8.44
CA ARG A 93 5.66 4.91 9.78
C ARG A 93 6.14 6.02 10.69
N GLU A 94 7.11 6.81 10.22
CA GLU A 94 7.75 7.88 10.99
C GLU A 94 6.79 9.05 11.24
N ARG A 95 6.09 9.53 10.20
CA ARG A 95 5.23 10.72 10.30
C ARG A 95 3.99 10.49 11.14
N CYS A 96 3.45 9.27 11.16
CA CYS A 96 2.27 8.92 11.94
C CYS A 96 2.59 8.25 13.28
N GLY A 97 3.87 7.99 13.57
CA GLY A 97 4.29 7.27 14.79
C GLY A 97 3.64 5.90 14.89
N ALA A 98 3.74 5.10 13.83
CA ALA A 98 3.24 3.74 13.75
C ALA A 98 4.37 2.70 13.85
N ASP A 99 4.04 1.46 14.21
CA ASP A 99 5.01 0.37 14.20
C ASP A 99 5.30 -0.07 12.76
N LEU A 100 4.25 -0.15 11.95
CA LEU A 100 4.29 -0.52 10.54
C LEU A 100 3.93 0.68 9.66
N GLY A 101 4.63 0.80 8.53
CA GLY A 101 4.29 1.70 7.45
C GLY A 101 4.02 0.95 6.16
N VAL A 102 3.05 1.42 5.38
CA VAL A 102 2.71 0.86 4.06
C VAL A 102 2.86 1.95 3.00
N GLY A 103 3.68 1.70 1.97
CA GLY A 103 3.91 2.62 0.87
C GLY A 103 3.37 2.05 -0.44
N LEU A 104 2.60 2.84 -1.19
CA LEU A 104 1.96 2.40 -2.44
C LEU A 104 2.20 3.42 -3.57
N THR A 105 2.85 2.98 -4.65
CA THR A 105 3.07 3.79 -5.87
C THR A 105 2.86 2.96 -7.14
N GLY A 106 2.55 3.61 -8.27
CA GLY A 106 2.24 2.91 -9.52
C GLY A 106 1.40 3.72 -10.49
N VAL A 107 1.07 3.09 -11.62
CA VAL A 107 0.28 3.65 -12.72
C VAL A 107 -1.06 2.93 -12.80
N ALA A 108 -2.13 3.62 -12.41
CA ALA A 108 -3.48 3.07 -12.50
C ALA A 108 -4.09 3.16 -13.91
N GLY A 109 -3.51 3.95 -14.82
CA GLY A 109 -4.03 4.18 -16.16
C GLY A 109 -5.16 5.22 -16.24
N PRO A 110 -5.76 5.38 -17.44
CA PRO A 110 -5.60 4.52 -18.62
C PRO A 110 -4.31 4.74 -19.40
N ASP A 111 -3.67 5.90 -19.26
CA ASP A 111 -2.45 6.24 -19.99
C ASP A 111 -1.19 5.80 -19.23
N PRO A 112 -0.08 5.51 -19.94
CA PRO A 112 1.23 5.34 -19.33
C PRO A 112 1.69 6.60 -18.58
N GLN A 113 2.57 6.42 -17.58
CA GLN A 113 3.20 7.52 -16.87
C GLN A 113 4.70 7.25 -16.71
N ASP A 114 5.56 8.22 -17.04
CA ASP A 114 7.02 8.15 -16.89
C ASP A 114 7.64 6.87 -17.50
N GLY A 115 7.10 6.43 -18.65
CA GLY A 115 7.55 5.20 -19.33
C GLY A 115 6.97 3.90 -18.75
N HIS A 116 6.20 3.96 -17.67
CA HIS A 116 5.53 2.81 -17.09
C HIS A 116 4.12 2.62 -17.65
N PRO A 117 3.79 1.43 -18.18
CA PRO A 117 2.45 1.11 -18.64
C PRO A 117 1.45 0.98 -17.45
N PRO A 118 0.15 1.22 -17.71
CA PRO A 118 -0.92 0.94 -16.75
C PRO A 118 -0.84 -0.48 -16.16
N GLY A 119 -1.05 -0.59 -14.86
CA GLY A 119 -0.96 -1.87 -14.14
C GLY A 119 0.43 -2.14 -13.55
N THR A 120 1.41 -1.26 -13.80
CA THR A 120 2.68 -1.27 -13.06
C THR A 120 2.47 -0.66 -11.68
N TRP A 121 2.78 -1.38 -10.60
CA TRP A 121 2.65 -0.86 -9.24
C TRP A 121 3.60 -1.57 -8.26
N PHE A 122 3.93 -0.86 -7.18
CA PHE A 122 4.78 -1.34 -6.10
C PHE A 122 4.12 -1.06 -4.75
N VAL A 123 4.14 -2.05 -3.88
CA VAL A 123 3.71 -1.97 -2.48
C VAL A 123 4.87 -2.39 -1.60
N ALA A 124 5.13 -1.63 -0.55
CA ALA A 124 6.09 -2.01 0.49
C ALA A 124 5.45 -1.93 1.88
N VAL A 125 5.85 -2.84 2.77
CA VAL A 125 5.59 -2.77 4.20
C VAL A 125 6.92 -2.72 4.94
N THR A 126 7.10 -1.70 5.78
CA THR A 126 8.28 -1.51 6.62
C THR A 126 7.89 -1.57 8.09
N GLY A 127 8.69 -2.23 8.92
CA GLY A 127 8.45 -2.32 10.35
C GLY A 127 9.53 -3.16 11.04
N PRO A 128 9.48 -3.29 12.37
CA PRO A 128 10.44 -4.13 13.09
C PRO A 128 10.40 -5.58 12.60
N ASP A 129 11.54 -6.25 12.64
CA ASP A 129 11.58 -7.71 12.63
C ASP A 129 11.02 -8.20 13.96
N LEU A 130 9.99 -9.03 13.88
CA LEU A 130 9.36 -9.59 15.06
C LEU A 130 10.18 -10.75 15.63
N ALA A 131 11.13 -11.31 14.87
CA ALA A 131 12.08 -12.32 15.32
C ALA A 131 13.38 -11.73 15.89
N ASP A 132 13.76 -10.52 15.47
CA ASP A 132 14.98 -9.82 15.93
C ASP A 132 14.76 -8.30 16.00
N SER A 133 14.38 -7.81 17.19
CA SER A 133 13.86 -6.46 17.41
C SER A 133 14.78 -5.28 17.00
N GLY A 134 16.01 -5.54 16.55
CA GLY A 134 16.94 -4.53 16.04
C GLY A 134 16.89 -4.27 14.53
N THR A 135 16.30 -5.15 13.71
CA THR A 135 16.37 -5.04 12.25
C THR A 135 15.03 -4.61 11.65
N ALA A 136 15.02 -3.62 10.76
CA ALA A 136 13.81 -3.27 10.01
C ALA A 136 13.61 -4.26 8.85
N VAL A 137 12.46 -4.94 8.81
CA VAL A 137 12.09 -5.81 7.69
C VAL A 137 11.33 -5.01 6.66
N VAL A 138 11.74 -5.13 5.40
CA VAL A 138 11.05 -4.60 4.24
C VAL A 138 10.48 -5.76 3.44
N THR A 139 9.17 -5.73 3.18
CA THR A 139 8.52 -6.72 2.32
C THR A 139 7.83 -5.99 1.18
N THR A 140 8.10 -6.41 -0.06
CA THR A 140 7.60 -5.74 -1.25
C THR A 140 6.77 -6.66 -2.13
N ARG A 141 5.75 -6.12 -2.80
CA ARG A 141 5.09 -6.77 -3.95
C ARG A 141 5.02 -5.82 -5.13
N THR A 142 5.14 -6.40 -6.32
CA THR A 142 5.03 -5.70 -7.61
C THR A 142 3.88 -6.29 -8.41
N GLY A 143 3.18 -5.43 -9.14
CA GLY A 143 2.29 -5.83 -10.22
C GLY A 143 2.87 -5.41 -11.56
N HIS A 144 2.67 -6.28 -12.54
CA HIS A 144 2.96 -5.99 -13.93
C HIS A 144 1.66 -5.77 -14.70
N PRO A 145 1.70 -5.05 -15.83
CA PRO A 145 0.55 -4.95 -16.72
C PRO A 145 0.00 -6.33 -17.02
N VAL A 146 -1.28 -6.54 -16.74
CA VAL A 146 -1.99 -7.68 -17.29
C VAL A 146 -2.22 -7.32 -18.76
N PRO A 147 -1.82 -8.16 -19.73
CA PRO A 147 -2.14 -7.93 -21.14
C PRO A 147 -3.63 -7.64 -21.25
N ASP A 148 -3.99 -6.64 -22.05
CA ASP A 148 -5.38 -6.25 -22.19
C ASP A 148 -6.17 -7.41 -22.79
N VAL A 149 -6.85 -8.17 -21.93
CA VAL A 149 -7.69 -9.29 -22.37
C VAL A 149 -9.01 -8.79 -22.95
N ASN A 150 -9.22 -7.47 -23.02
CA ASN A 150 -10.41 -6.87 -23.58
C ASN A 150 -10.03 -5.80 -24.62
N PRO A 151 -10.14 -6.09 -25.93
CA PRO A 151 -9.80 -5.15 -27.01
C PRO A 151 -10.71 -3.90 -27.05
N ASP A 152 -11.76 -3.89 -26.25
CA ASP A 152 -12.69 -2.80 -26.11
C ASP A 152 -12.22 -1.83 -25.02
N HIS A 153 -11.51 -0.78 -25.46
CA HIS A 153 -11.08 0.42 -24.71
C HIS A 153 -12.24 1.22 -24.05
N HIS A 154 -13.41 0.63 -23.84
CA HIS A 154 -14.65 1.35 -23.60
C HIS A 154 -14.85 1.83 -22.15
N GLU A 155 -14.04 1.42 -21.17
CA GLU A 155 -14.30 1.78 -19.76
C GLU A 155 -13.03 2.09 -18.92
N PRO A 156 -12.27 3.16 -19.26
CA PRO A 156 -11.03 3.57 -18.56
C PRO A 156 -11.14 3.66 -17.03
N GLN A 157 -12.28 4.16 -16.54
CA GLN A 157 -12.54 4.31 -15.11
C GLN A 157 -12.61 2.95 -14.39
N ARG A 158 -13.15 1.91 -15.05
CA ARG A 158 -13.23 0.55 -14.50
C ARG A 158 -11.88 -0.11 -14.45
N GLN A 159 -11.08 0.00 -15.51
CA GLN A 159 -9.69 -0.50 -15.51
C GLN A 159 -8.88 0.15 -14.37
N ARG A 160 -8.95 1.49 -14.28
CA ARG A 160 -8.28 2.26 -13.23
C ARG A 160 -8.72 1.84 -11.83
N HIS A 161 -10.03 1.66 -11.63
CA HIS A 161 -10.56 1.20 -10.34
C HIS A 161 -10.07 -0.21 -9.99
N ARG A 162 -10.08 -1.14 -10.96
CA ARG A 162 -9.59 -2.51 -10.76
C ARG A 162 -8.12 -2.55 -10.33
N ILE A 163 -7.24 -1.80 -10.99
CA ILE A 163 -5.81 -1.73 -10.64
C ILE A 163 -5.65 -1.21 -9.21
N ARG A 164 -6.36 -0.13 -8.84
CA ARG A 164 -6.33 0.41 -7.47
C ARG A 164 -6.76 -0.63 -6.43
N LEU A 165 -7.78 -1.43 -6.72
CA LEU A 165 -8.23 -2.50 -5.83
C LEU A 165 -7.24 -3.67 -5.73
N GLN A 166 -6.54 -4.01 -6.83
CA GLN A 166 -5.47 -5.02 -6.79
C GLN A 166 -4.34 -4.60 -5.86
N VAL A 167 -3.94 -3.33 -5.93
CA VAL A 167 -2.90 -2.73 -5.09
C VAL A 167 -3.30 -2.76 -3.61
N VAL A 168 -4.53 -2.38 -3.29
CA VAL A 168 -5.07 -2.48 -1.91
C VAL A 168 -5.06 -3.93 -1.43
N SER A 169 -5.48 -4.89 -2.27
CA SER A 169 -5.44 -6.31 -1.92
C SER A 169 -4.03 -6.79 -1.60
N ALA A 170 -3.04 -6.43 -2.43
CA ALA A 170 -1.65 -6.81 -2.21
C ALA A 170 -1.07 -6.23 -0.90
N ALA A 171 -1.46 -5.01 -0.54
CA ALA A 171 -1.08 -4.41 0.74
C ALA A 171 -1.68 -5.16 1.94
N LEU A 172 -2.95 -5.58 1.85
CA LEU A 172 -3.59 -6.37 2.90
C LEU A 172 -2.93 -7.74 3.06
N ASP A 173 -2.51 -8.37 1.96
CA ASP A 173 -1.82 -9.65 2.01
C ASP A 173 -0.46 -9.53 2.73
N LEU A 174 0.32 -8.50 2.42
CA LEU A 174 1.58 -8.22 3.11
C LEU A 174 1.38 -7.92 4.61
N LEU A 175 0.34 -7.19 4.98
CA LEU A 175 0.02 -6.94 6.39
C LEU A 175 -0.41 -8.22 7.12
N ALA A 176 -1.17 -9.09 6.47
CA ALA A 176 -1.59 -10.37 7.04
C ALA A 176 -0.38 -11.29 7.29
N GLU A 177 0.60 -11.30 6.39
CA GLU A 177 1.86 -12.04 6.55
C GLU A 177 2.63 -11.58 7.81
N ARG A 178 2.65 -10.27 8.11
CA ARG A 178 3.26 -9.74 9.34
C ARG A 178 2.53 -10.17 10.61
N CYS A 179 1.20 -10.25 10.56
CA CYS A 179 0.40 -10.68 11.71
C CYS A 179 0.62 -12.16 12.07
N THR A 180 0.86 -13.01 11.07
CA THR A 180 1.08 -14.46 11.30
C THR A 180 2.50 -14.78 11.74
N ALA A 181 3.49 -13.96 11.36
CA ALA A 181 4.86 -14.08 11.85
C ALA A 181 5.00 -13.80 13.36
N SER A 182 4.13 -12.95 13.94
CA SER A 182 4.16 -12.57 15.36
C SER A 182 3.63 -13.64 16.33
N GLY A 183 2.98 -14.70 15.83
CA GLY A 183 2.24 -15.68 16.63
C GLY A 183 2.92 -17.04 16.78
N ARG A 184 4.22 -17.13 16.45
CA ARG A 184 5.05 -18.34 16.62
C ARG A 184 6.14 -18.10 17.63
#